data_AF-H1G4I5-F1
#
_entry.id   AF-H1G4I5-F1
#
_cell.length_a   1.000
_cell.length_b   1.000
_cell.length_c   1.000
_cell.angle_alpha   90.00
_cell.angle_beta   90.00
_cell.angle_gamma   90.00
#
_symmetry.space_group_name_H-M   'P 1'
#
loop_
_entity.id
_entity.type
_entity.pdbx_description
1 polymer ?
#
loop_
_entity_poly.entity_id
_entity_poly.type
_entity_poly.pdbx_seq_one_letter_code
_entity_poly.pdbx_strand_id
1 'polypeptide(L)'
;MKTKKLLARLAGFLSADQAAQRKELKSIRKVLKKLKTKERDLTARLEQTPPGDEHEEIAQKLQVIYAQRRKGVERVRELKGRTQNPSPS
;
A
#
# COMPACT_ATOMS: atom_id res chain seq x y z
N MET A 1 -8.70 -23.28 34.72
CA MET A 1 -8.36 -23.85 33.40
C MET A 1 -9.18 -23.28 32.23
N LYS A 2 -10.50 -23.03 32.38
CA LYS A 2 -11.37 -22.53 31.28
C LYS A 2 -11.01 -21.11 30.81
N THR A 3 -10.74 -20.18 31.73
CA THR A 3 -10.34 -18.79 31.41
C THR A 3 -9.01 -18.72 30.66
N LYS A 4 -8.01 -19.52 31.05
CA LYS A 4 -6.72 -19.60 30.34
C LYS A 4 -6.90 -20.06 28.87
N LYS A 5 -7.78 -21.03 28.62
CA LYS A 5 -8.10 -21.49 27.25
C LYS A 5 -8.81 -20.41 26.43
N LEU A 6 -9.69 -19.62 27.06
CA LEU A 6 -10.40 -18.53 26.40
C LEU A 6 -9.44 -17.38 26.03
N LEU A 7 -8.54 -17.01 26.95
CA LEU A 7 -7.49 -16.02 26.70
C LEU A 7 -6.51 -16.47 25.60
N ALA A 8 -6.13 -17.74 25.58
CA ALA A 8 -5.29 -18.30 24.52
C ALA A 8 -5.98 -18.26 23.14
N ARG A 9 -7.29 -18.54 23.09
CA ARG A 9 -8.09 -18.39 21.86
C ARG A 9 -8.16 -16.93 21.40
N LEU A 10 -8.42 -16.00 22.32
CA LEU A 10 -8.44 -14.56 22.02
C LEU A 10 -7.08 -14.08 21.50
N ALA A 11 -5.97 -14.48 22.15
CA ALA A 11 -4.63 -14.20 21.67
C ALA A 11 -4.37 -14.80 20.28
N GLY A 12 -4.91 -16.00 20.00
CA GLY A 12 -4.89 -16.62 18.68
C GLY A 12 -5.61 -15.80 17.62
N PHE A 13 -6.82 -15.32 17.91
CA PHE A 13 -7.57 -14.44 17.00
C PHE A 13 -6.83 -13.12 16.75
N LEU A 14 -6.38 -12.43 17.81
CA LEU A 14 -5.66 -11.16 17.70
C LEU A 14 -4.34 -11.30 16.94
N SER A 15 -3.60 -12.40 17.14
CA SER A 15 -2.34 -12.65 16.43
C SER A 15 -2.55 -13.00 14.95
N ALA A 16 -3.63 -13.70 14.61
CA ALA A 16 -4.01 -13.99 13.22
C ALA A 16 -4.34 -12.68 12.47
N ASP A 17 -5.10 -11.78 13.10
CA ASP A 17 -5.43 -10.47 12.53
C ASP A 17 -4.19 -9.63 12.28
N GLN A 18 -3.26 -9.59 13.24
CA GLN A 18 -1.99 -8.89 13.05
C GLN A 18 -1.14 -9.51 11.93
N ALA A 19 -1.14 -10.85 11.78
CA ALA A 19 -0.40 -11.52 10.71
C ALA A 19 -0.99 -11.17 9.32
N ALA A 20 -2.32 -11.15 9.20
CA ALA A 20 -3.01 -10.73 8.00
C ALA A 20 -2.68 -9.26 7.64
N GLN A 21 -2.76 -8.35 8.61
CA GLN A 21 -2.40 -6.94 8.43
C GLN A 21 -0.95 -6.75 7.99
N ARG A 22 0.00 -7.49 8.59
CA ARG A 22 1.42 -7.46 8.19
C ARG A 22 1.61 -7.94 6.75
N LYS A 23 0.90 -9.00 6.34
CA LYS A 23 0.95 -9.54 4.97
C LYS A 23 0.39 -8.53 3.97
N GLU A 24 -0.76 -7.92 4.27
CA GLU A 24 -1.37 -6.86 3.45
C GLU A 24 -0.39 -5.69 3.28
N LEU A 25 0.17 -5.17 4.38
CA LEU A 25 1.14 -4.09 4.38
C LEU A 25 2.39 -4.40 3.53
N LYS A 26 2.93 -5.62 3.64
CA LYS A 26 4.07 -6.09 2.84
C LYS A 26 3.73 -6.11 1.35
N SER A 27 2.53 -6.56 1.00
CA SER A 27 2.06 -6.63 -0.39
C SER A 27 1.91 -5.24 -1.00
N ILE A 28 1.28 -4.30 -0.29
CA ILE A 28 1.09 -2.92 -0.76
C ILE A 28 2.45 -2.22 -0.94
N ARG A 29 3.39 -2.39 0.00
CA ARG A 29 4.75 -1.85 -0.14
C ARG A 29 5.48 -2.37 -1.37
N LYS A 30 5.32 -3.66 -1.70
CA LYS A 30 5.92 -4.25 -2.90
C LYS A 30 5.34 -3.62 -4.17
N VAL A 31 4.02 -3.41 -4.22
CA VAL A 31 3.36 -2.73 -5.35
C VAL A 31 3.80 -1.27 -5.44
N LEU A 32 3.83 -0.53 -4.33
CA LEU A 32 4.29 0.86 -4.29
C LEU A 32 5.74 1.01 -4.78
N LYS A 33 6.63 0.06 -4.46
CA LYS A 33 8.00 0.06 -4.97
C LYS A 33 8.03 -0.08 -6.49
N LYS A 34 7.24 -1.01 -7.05
CA LYS A 34 7.12 -1.19 -8.51
C LYS A 34 6.55 0.06 -9.19
N LEU A 35 5.50 0.65 -8.62
CA LEU A 35 4.93 1.89 -9.13
C LEU A 35 5.93 3.04 -9.08
N LYS A 36 6.79 3.11 -8.06
CA LYS A 36 7.87 4.13 -7.98
C LYS A 36 8.84 4.02 -9.15
N THR A 37 9.25 2.79 -9.47
CA THR A 37 10.15 2.54 -10.60
C THR A 37 9.47 2.94 -11.90
N LYS A 38 8.23 2.47 -12.13
CA LYS A 38 7.48 2.80 -13.34
C LYS A 38 7.21 4.30 -13.51
N GLU A 39 6.95 5.02 -12.41
CA GLU A 39 6.84 6.47 -12.42
C GLU A 39 8.14 7.11 -12.93
N ARG A 40 9.29 6.75 -12.34
CA ARG A 40 10.59 7.28 -12.75
C ARG A 40 10.92 7.01 -14.21
N ASP A 41 10.66 5.78 -14.67
CA ASP A 41 10.94 5.37 -16.05
C ASP A 41 10.07 6.16 -17.03
N LEU A 42 8.78 6.37 -16.71
CA LEU A 42 7.87 7.14 -17.56
C LEU A 42 8.18 8.65 -17.51
N THR A 43 8.59 9.19 -16.35
CA THR A 43 9.03 10.58 -16.25
C THR A 43 10.28 10.82 -17.12
N ALA A 44 11.28 9.95 -17.00
CA ALA A 44 12.49 10.05 -17.81
C ALA A 44 12.20 9.90 -19.31
N ARG A 45 11.24 9.03 -19.68
CA ARG A 45 10.79 8.91 -21.07
C ARG A 45 10.08 10.17 -21.54
N LEU A 46 9.16 10.71 -20.73
CA LEU A 46 8.41 11.94 -21.07
C LEU A 46 9.35 13.12 -21.33
N GLU A 47 10.40 13.28 -20.52
CA GLU A 47 11.41 14.34 -20.68
C GLU A 47 12.16 14.25 -22.03
N GLN A 48 12.23 13.07 -22.63
CA GLN A 48 12.89 12.82 -23.92
C GLN A 48 11.90 12.77 -25.09
N THR A 49 10.59 12.74 -24.82
CA THR A 49 9.56 12.67 -25.85
C THR A 49 9.11 14.08 -26.21
N PRO A 50 9.24 14.51 -27.48
CA PRO A 50 8.73 15.81 -27.90
C PRO A 50 7.18 15.85 -27.81
N PRO A 51 6.58 17.05 -27.75
CA PRO A 51 5.13 17.19 -27.73
C PRO A 51 4.45 16.46 -28.91
N GLY A 52 3.42 15.68 -28.60
CA GLY A 52 2.66 14.86 -29.55
C GLY A 52 1.90 13.74 -28.85
N ASP A 53 1.25 12.87 -29.62
CA ASP A 53 0.37 11.80 -29.11
C ASP A 53 1.10 10.89 -28.10
N GLU A 54 2.35 10.52 -28.38
CA GLU A 54 3.14 9.69 -27.47
C GLU A 54 3.42 10.41 -26.14
N HIS A 55 3.73 11.70 -26.18
CA HIS A 55 3.95 12.51 -24.98
C HIS A 55 2.67 12.58 -24.14
N GLU A 56 1.52 12.81 -24.76
CA GLU A 56 0.22 12.84 -24.07
C GLU A 56 -0.12 11.47 -23.44
N GLU A 57 0.09 10.38 -24.16
CA GLU A 57 -0.11 9.03 -23.63
C GLU A 57 0.75 8.75 -22.39
N ILE A 58 2.03 9.12 -22.43
CA ILE A 58 2.94 8.93 -21.31
C ILE A 58 2.49 9.79 -20.13
N ALA A 59 2.09 11.05 -20.37
CA ALA A 59 1.58 11.95 -19.34
C ALA A 59 0.30 11.41 -18.68
N GLN A 60 -0.66 10.88 -19.45
CA GLN A 60 -1.87 10.24 -18.92
C GLN A 60 -1.54 9.01 -18.07
N LYS A 61 -0.64 8.15 -18.55
CA LYS A 61 -0.17 6.97 -17.79
C LYS A 61 0.48 7.39 -16.47
N LEU A 62 1.27 8.47 -16.48
CA LEU A 62 1.87 9.05 -15.27
C LEU A 62 0.81 9.54 -14.27
N GLN A 63 -0.23 10.27 -14.72
CA GLN A 63 -1.31 10.72 -13.84
C GLN A 63 -1.99 9.56 -13.11
N VAL A 64 -2.30 8.47 -13.82
CA VAL A 64 -2.87 7.27 -13.20
C VAL A 64 -1.92 6.69 -12.16
N ILE A 65 -0.63 6.57 -12.47
CA ILE A 65 0.37 6.04 -11.53
C ILE A 65 0.50 6.92 -10.28
N TYR A 66 0.50 8.25 -10.44
CA TYR A 66 0.50 9.19 -9.31
C TYR A 66 -0.71 9.01 -8.41
N ALA A 67 -1.91 8.94 -9.00
CA ALA A 67 -3.14 8.73 -8.26
C ALA A 67 -3.12 7.40 -7.48
N GLN A 68 -2.68 6.32 -8.12
CA GLN A 68 -2.61 5.00 -7.49
C GLN A 68 -1.53 4.92 -6.40
N ARG A 69 -0.37 5.56 -6.60
CA ARG A 69 0.67 5.63 -5.55
C ARG A 69 0.18 6.39 -4.33
N ARG A 70 -0.51 7.51 -4.52
CA ARG A 70 -1.09 8.30 -3.43
C ARG A 70 -2.06 7.48 -2.60
N LYS A 71 -3.03 6.82 -3.26
CA LYS A 71 -3.99 5.91 -2.63
C LYS A 71 -3.30 4.77 -1.87
N GLY A 72 -2.26 4.16 -2.46
CA GLY A 72 -1.52 3.09 -1.80
C GLY A 72 -0.74 3.58 -0.56
N VAL A 73 -0.19 4.79 -0.58
CA VAL A 73 0.47 5.40 0.59
C VAL A 73 -0.53 5.70 1.70
N GLU A 74 -1.70 6.24 1.37
CA GLU A 74 -2.80 6.46 2.31
C GLU A 74 -3.22 5.15 2.97
N ARG A 75 -3.43 4.09 2.18
CA ARG A 75 -3.75 2.76 2.71
C ARG A 75 -2.69 2.22 3.67
N VAL A 76 -1.40 2.42 3.37
CA VAL A 76 -0.32 2.04 4.29
C VAL A 76 -0.37 2.84 5.59
N ARG A 77 -0.72 4.13 5.55
CA ARG A 77 -0.88 4.97 6.74
C ARG A 77 -2.05 4.51 7.59
N GLU A 78 -3.20 4.22 6.99
CA GLU A 78 -4.37 3.67 7.68
C GLU A 78 -4.06 2.35 8.39
N LEU A 79 -3.41 1.42 7.68
CA LEU A 79 -3.05 0.12 8.24
C LEU A 79 -2.08 0.27 9.42
N LYS A 80 -1.10 1.19 9.33
CA LYS A 80 -0.19 1.52 10.44
C LYS A 80 -0.90 2.20 11.62
N GLY A 81 -1.82 3.12 11.35
CA GLY A 81 -2.61 3.79 12.38
C GLY A 81 -3.47 2.80 13.17
N ARG A 82 -4.10 1.83 12.47
CA ARG A 82 -4.80 0.70 13.11
C ARG A 82 -3.89 -0.21 13.94
N THR A 83 -2.59 -0.27 13.63
CA THR A 83 -1.63 -1.08 14.41
C THR A 83 -1.11 -0.36 15.66
N GLN A 84 -1.16 0.98 15.71
CA GLN A 84 -0.69 1.78 16.85
C GLN A 84 -1.81 2.18 17.82
N ASN A 85 -3.06 2.25 17.35
CA ASN A 85 -4.25 2.42 18.18
C ASN A 85 -5.17 1.21 17.98
N PRO A 86 -5.14 0.19 18.86
CA PRO A 86 -6.34 -0.63 19.02
C PRO A 86 -7.42 0.31 19.56
N SER A 87 -8.44 0.63 18.76
CA SER A 87 -9.56 1.45 19.25
C SER A 87 -10.10 0.88 20.56
N PRO A 88 -10.36 1.73 21.57
CA PRO A 88 -11.13 1.31 22.74
C PRO A 88 -12.60 1.34 22.34
N SER A 89 -13.25 0.18 22.28
CA SER A 89 -14.69 -0.04 22.50
C SER A 89 -14.97 -1.53 22.44
#